data_AF-A0A7Y3HW71-F1
#
_entry.id   AF-A0A7Y3HW71-F1
#
_cell.length_a   1.000
_cell.length_b   1.000
_cell.length_c   1.000
_cell.angle_alpha   90.00
_cell.angle_beta   90.00
_cell.angle_gamma   90.00
#
_symmetry.space_group_name_H-M   'P 1'
#
loop_
_entity.id
_entity.type
_entity.pdbx_description
1 polymer ?
#
loop_
_entity_poly.entity_id
_entity_poly.type
_entity_poly.pdbx_seq_one_letter_code
_entity_poly.pdbx_strand_id
1 'polypeptide(L)'
;MKTIQFREAVCEAMSEEMRRDETIYLMGEEVAEYNGAYKASKGMLDEFGAKRVIDTPISELGFAGIGVGSAMNGNRPIIEFMTFNFALVGIDQIINNAAKIRQMSGGQFNCPIVFRGPTASAGQLAATHSQAFESWYANCPGLKVVVPSNPADAKGLLKSAIRDDDPVIFMESEQMYGDKGEVPEGEYLIPIGVAEIKREGKDVTIVSFGKIIKEAYTAADKLAEEGIECEIIDLRTVR
;
A
#
# COMPACT_ATOMS: atom_id res chain seq x y z
N MET A 1 -5.05 -22.71 -0.55
CA MET A 1 -4.29 -21.57 -0.01
C MET A 1 -2.84 -21.81 -0.35
N LYS A 2 -2.10 -20.77 -0.68
CA LYS A 2 -0.66 -20.87 -0.96
C LYS A 2 0.14 -19.99 -0.02
N THR A 3 1.35 -20.44 0.33
CA THR A 3 2.27 -19.66 1.15
C THR A 3 3.22 -18.88 0.25
N ILE A 4 3.13 -17.55 0.27
CA ILE A 4 3.98 -16.65 -0.53
C ILE A 4 4.55 -15.54 0.35
N GLN A 5 5.59 -14.88 -0.14
CA GLN A 5 6.14 -13.70 0.51
C GLN A 5 5.21 -12.49 0.35
N PHE A 6 5.29 -11.54 1.28
CA PHE A 6 4.56 -10.28 1.19
C PHE A 6 4.82 -9.55 -0.14
N ARG A 7 6.08 -9.48 -0.60
CA ARG A 7 6.41 -8.86 -1.90
C ARG A 7 5.78 -9.59 -3.09
N GLU A 8 5.64 -10.90 -2.99
CA GLU A 8 5.00 -11.73 -4.03
C GLU A 8 3.49 -11.49 -4.03
N ALA A 9 2.87 -11.34 -2.86
CA ALA A 9 1.46 -10.97 -2.73
C ALA A 9 1.16 -9.60 -3.36
N VAL A 10 2.03 -8.62 -3.14
CA VAL A 10 1.96 -7.28 -3.78
C VAL A 10 2.09 -7.39 -5.31
N CYS A 11 3.10 -8.11 -5.79
CA CYS A 11 3.30 -8.34 -7.22
C CYS A 11 2.09 -9.03 -7.86
N GLU A 12 1.57 -10.10 -7.24
CA GLU A 12 0.40 -10.82 -7.72
C GLU A 12 -0.85 -9.94 -7.77
N ALA A 13 -1.08 -9.10 -6.75
CA ALA A 13 -2.19 -8.15 -6.78
C ALA A 13 -2.10 -7.21 -7.99
N MET A 14 -0.94 -6.57 -8.21
CA MET A 14 -0.76 -5.66 -9.33
C MET A 14 -0.90 -6.40 -10.67
N SER A 15 -0.25 -7.54 -10.84
CA SER A 15 -0.30 -8.31 -12.09
C SER A 15 -1.70 -8.82 -12.41
N GLU A 16 -2.46 -9.29 -11.41
CA GLU A 16 -3.85 -9.72 -11.62
C GLU A 16 -4.74 -8.57 -12.07
N GLU A 17 -4.60 -7.38 -11.47
CA GLU A 17 -5.39 -6.23 -11.89
C GLU A 17 -4.94 -5.69 -13.26
N MET A 18 -3.64 -5.67 -13.55
CA MET A 18 -3.11 -5.25 -14.85
C MET A 18 -3.51 -6.16 -16.01
N ARG A 19 -3.69 -7.47 -15.78
CA ARG A 19 -4.29 -8.40 -16.74
C ARG A 19 -5.77 -8.12 -16.99
N ARG A 20 -6.47 -7.65 -15.96
CA ARG A 20 -7.92 -7.40 -15.99
C ARG A 20 -8.26 -6.11 -16.74
N ASP A 21 -7.41 -5.10 -16.63
CA ASP A 21 -7.69 -3.76 -17.16
C ASP A 21 -6.42 -3.15 -17.77
N GLU A 22 -6.50 -2.84 -19.07
CA GLU A 22 -5.39 -2.28 -19.85
C GLU A 22 -5.01 -0.85 -19.44
N THR A 23 -5.88 -0.16 -18.70
CA THR A 23 -5.67 1.21 -18.22
C THR A 23 -4.79 1.29 -16.96
N ILE A 24 -4.54 0.16 -16.30
CA ILE A 24 -3.75 0.09 -15.06
C ILE A 24 -2.26 -0.03 -15.41
N TYR A 25 -1.39 0.80 -14.90
CA TYR A 25 0.06 0.65 -15.15
C TYR A 25 0.88 0.99 -13.92
N LEU A 26 2.10 0.45 -13.84
CA LEU A 26 3.06 0.74 -12.79
C LEU A 26 4.07 1.78 -13.30
N MET A 27 4.33 2.81 -12.49
CA MET A 27 5.32 3.84 -12.76
C MET A 27 6.06 4.23 -11.48
N GLY A 28 7.38 4.31 -11.54
CA GLY A 28 8.22 4.72 -10.43
C GLY A 28 9.70 4.49 -10.73
N GLU A 29 10.54 4.75 -9.74
CA GLU A 29 11.99 4.54 -9.86
C GLU A 29 12.33 3.06 -9.73
N GLU A 30 13.05 2.53 -10.72
CA GLU A 30 13.57 1.15 -10.73
C GLU A 30 12.49 0.05 -10.69
N VAL A 31 11.25 0.36 -11.06
CA VAL A 31 10.12 -0.57 -11.06
C VAL A 31 10.17 -1.57 -12.22
N ALA A 32 10.87 -1.25 -13.31
CA ALA A 32 10.88 -2.04 -14.54
C ALA A 32 12.14 -2.90 -14.66
N GLU A 33 13.24 -2.39 -15.22
CA GLU A 33 14.43 -3.18 -15.55
C GLU A 33 15.08 -3.77 -14.28
N TYR A 34 15.09 -3.00 -13.19
CA TYR A 34 15.61 -3.46 -11.91
C TYR A 34 14.65 -4.42 -11.18
N ASN A 35 13.47 -4.70 -11.72
CA ASN A 35 12.44 -5.54 -11.12
C ASN A 35 11.91 -5.00 -9.77
N GLY A 36 11.98 -3.69 -9.54
CA GLY A 36 11.64 -3.04 -8.28
C GLY A 36 12.78 -3.05 -7.28
N ALA A 37 12.97 -1.95 -6.55
CA ALA A 37 13.99 -1.82 -5.50
C ALA A 37 13.91 -2.97 -4.48
N TYR A 38 12.68 -3.36 -4.11
CA TYR A 38 12.40 -4.45 -3.16
C TYR A 38 11.89 -5.74 -3.79
N LYS A 39 11.94 -5.84 -5.12
CA LYS A 39 11.41 -6.99 -5.89
C LYS A 39 9.90 -7.18 -5.79
N ALA A 40 9.16 -6.11 -5.51
CA ALA A 40 7.69 -6.09 -5.46
C ALA A 40 7.03 -6.00 -6.86
N SER A 41 7.81 -5.72 -7.91
CA SER A 41 7.36 -5.69 -9.32
C SER A 41 8.09 -6.69 -10.21
N LYS A 42 8.70 -7.72 -9.60
CA LYS A 42 9.54 -8.68 -10.31
C LYS A 42 8.76 -9.43 -11.40
N GLY A 43 9.32 -9.45 -12.61
CA GLY A 43 8.76 -10.11 -13.79
C GLY A 43 7.66 -9.33 -14.51
N MET A 44 7.21 -8.20 -13.97
CA MET A 44 6.12 -7.43 -14.58
C MET A 44 6.51 -6.79 -15.91
N LEU A 45 7.76 -6.34 -16.06
CA LEU A 45 8.23 -5.77 -17.33
C LEU A 45 8.18 -6.79 -18.47
N ASP A 46 8.65 -8.02 -18.21
CA ASP A 46 8.62 -9.12 -19.18
C ASP A 46 7.18 -9.47 -19.59
N GLU A 47 6.23 -9.37 -18.64
CA GLU A 47 4.83 -9.70 -18.87
C GLU A 47 4.06 -8.59 -19.60
N PHE A 48 4.17 -7.33 -19.15
CA PHE A 48 3.31 -6.23 -19.59
C PHE A 48 4.01 -5.23 -20.53
N GLY A 49 5.34 -5.29 -20.63
CA GLY A 49 6.15 -4.44 -21.48
C GLY A 49 6.32 -3.00 -20.97
N ALA A 50 7.26 -2.29 -21.60
CA ALA A 50 7.71 -0.95 -21.19
C ALA A 50 6.64 0.16 -21.28
N LYS A 51 5.47 -0.11 -21.86
CA LYS A 51 4.34 0.83 -21.85
C LYS A 51 3.49 0.76 -20.58
N ARG A 52 3.61 -0.32 -19.81
CA ARG A 52 2.76 -0.63 -18.65
C ARG A 52 3.56 -0.80 -17.36
N VAL A 53 4.88 -0.97 -17.47
CA VAL A 53 5.84 -0.92 -16.35
C VAL A 53 6.92 0.07 -16.74
N ILE A 54 6.92 1.24 -16.10
CA ILE A 54 7.63 2.42 -16.58
C ILE A 54 8.62 2.91 -15.52
N ASP A 55 9.92 2.80 -15.82
CA ASP A 55 10.97 3.44 -15.03
C ASP A 55 10.93 4.96 -15.23
N THR A 56 11.07 5.69 -14.13
CA THR A 56 11.09 7.15 -14.12
C THR A 56 12.46 7.71 -13.76
N PRO A 57 12.79 8.95 -14.18
CA PRO A 57 13.85 9.71 -13.52
C PRO A 57 13.56 9.88 -12.02
N ILE A 58 14.60 10.19 -11.25
CA ILE A 58 14.48 10.51 -9.82
C ILE A 58 13.85 11.90 -9.67
N SER A 59 12.52 11.94 -9.69
CA SER A 59 11.73 13.17 -9.68
C SER A 59 10.29 12.86 -9.25
N GLU A 60 10.11 12.66 -7.94
CA GLU A 60 8.86 12.24 -7.29
C GLU A 60 7.70 13.17 -7.62
N LEU A 61 7.95 14.48 -7.62
CA LEU A 61 6.94 15.47 -8.03
C LEU A 61 6.53 15.28 -9.49
N GLY A 62 7.49 15.01 -10.37
CA GLY A 62 7.26 14.85 -11.81
C GLY A 62 6.38 13.64 -12.09
N PHE A 63 6.81 12.45 -11.66
CA PHE A 63 6.06 11.23 -11.97
C PHE A 63 4.74 11.12 -11.19
N ALA A 64 4.65 11.65 -9.96
CA ALA A 64 3.38 11.72 -9.25
C ALA A 64 2.38 12.63 -10.00
N GLY A 65 2.83 13.78 -10.51
CA GLY A 65 1.98 14.67 -11.31
C GLY A 65 1.53 14.05 -12.64
N ILE A 66 2.42 13.31 -13.32
CA ILE A 66 2.06 12.52 -14.50
C ILE A 66 0.99 11.48 -14.14
N GLY A 67 1.16 10.77 -13.03
CA GLY A 67 0.16 9.84 -12.51
C GLY A 67 -1.20 10.50 -12.31
N VAL A 68 -1.26 11.61 -11.58
CA VAL A 68 -2.52 12.33 -11.33
C VAL A 68 -3.19 12.79 -12.62
N GLY A 69 -2.43 13.39 -13.55
CA GLY A 69 -2.95 13.82 -14.83
C GLY A 69 -3.45 12.65 -15.69
N SER A 70 -2.74 11.53 -15.67
CA SER A 70 -3.12 10.29 -16.36
C SER A 70 -4.40 9.70 -15.80
N ALA A 71 -4.56 9.68 -14.47
CA ALA A 71 -5.78 9.22 -13.80
C ALA A 71 -7.00 10.05 -14.22
N MET A 72 -6.85 11.37 -14.28
CA MET A 72 -7.89 12.29 -14.76
C MET A 72 -8.24 12.10 -16.24
N ASN A 73 -7.37 11.47 -17.02
CA ASN A 73 -7.57 11.19 -18.44
C ASN A 73 -8.02 9.73 -18.71
N GLY A 74 -8.47 9.03 -17.67
CA GLY A 74 -9.11 7.72 -17.78
C GLY A 74 -8.21 6.51 -17.53
N ASN A 75 -6.96 6.72 -17.12
CA ASN A 75 -6.09 5.62 -16.70
C ASN A 75 -6.21 5.33 -15.19
N ARG A 76 -5.60 4.23 -14.74
CA ARG A 76 -5.59 3.79 -13.33
C ARG A 76 -4.14 3.54 -12.84
N PRO A 77 -3.32 4.60 -12.71
CA PRO A 77 -1.92 4.45 -12.36
C PRO A 77 -1.68 3.89 -10.96
N ILE A 78 -0.64 3.06 -10.87
CA ILE A 78 0.01 2.64 -9.63
C ILE A 78 1.36 3.37 -9.60
N ILE A 79 1.48 4.35 -8.71
CA ILE A 79 2.69 5.15 -8.52
C ILE A 79 3.48 4.58 -7.35
N GLU A 80 4.70 4.11 -7.62
CA GLU A 80 5.61 3.61 -6.58
C GLU A 80 6.60 4.70 -6.16
N PHE A 81 6.61 5.02 -4.87
CA PHE A 81 7.74 5.68 -4.24
C PHE A 81 8.67 4.61 -3.66
N MET A 82 9.98 4.73 -3.94
CA MET A 82 10.97 3.81 -3.38
C MET A 82 10.87 3.73 -1.85
N THR A 83 10.57 4.86 -1.21
CA THR A 83 10.06 4.91 0.16
C THR A 83 9.17 6.15 0.34
N PHE A 84 8.19 6.09 1.24
CA PHE A 84 7.35 7.25 1.55
C PHE A 84 8.13 8.45 2.09
N ASN A 85 9.36 8.26 2.59
CA ASN A 85 10.26 9.38 2.92
C ASN A 85 10.49 10.31 1.72
N PHE A 86 10.52 9.76 0.50
CA PHE A 86 10.75 10.52 -0.72
C PHE A 86 9.46 11.09 -1.31
N ALA A 87 8.30 10.52 -0.95
CA ALA A 87 6.99 11.07 -1.30
C ALA A 87 6.80 12.52 -0.80
N LEU A 88 7.59 12.98 0.18
CA LEU A 88 7.66 14.39 0.59
C LEU A 88 7.97 15.35 -0.57
N VAL A 89 8.79 14.93 -1.53
CA VAL A 89 9.12 15.75 -2.71
C VAL A 89 7.89 15.87 -3.63
N GLY A 90 7.07 14.82 -3.73
CA GLY A 90 5.85 14.78 -4.54
C GLY A 90 4.55 15.09 -3.79
N ILE A 91 4.61 15.50 -2.52
CA ILE A 91 3.43 15.54 -1.64
C ILE A 91 2.36 16.52 -2.11
N ASP A 92 2.75 17.62 -2.78
CA ASP A 92 1.81 18.58 -3.36
C ASP A 92 0.89 17.91 -4.40
N GLN A 93 1.41 17.01 -5.21
CA GLN A 93 0.62 16.26 -6.20
C GLN A 93 -0.39 15.34 -5.52
N ILE A 94 0.01 14.70 -4.43
CA ILE A 94 -0.87 13.80 -3.67
C ILE A 94 -1.99 14.60 -2.98
N ILE A 95 -1.62 15.67 -2.27
CA ILE A 95 -2.53 16.40 -1.38
C ILE A 95 -3.39 17.42 -2.13
N ASN A 96 -2.78 18.26 -2.96
CA ASN A 96 -3.51 19.36 -3.59
C ASN A 96 -4.17 18.94 -4.90
N ASN A 97 -3.56 18.03 -5.66
CA ASN A 97 -4.10 17.62 -6.95
C ASN A 97 -4.92 16.32 -6.86
N ALA A 98 -4.37 15.22 -6.34
CA ALA A 98 -5.10 13.95 -6.29
C ALA A 98 -6.28 13.99 -5.31
N ALA A 99 -6.00 14.27 -4.02
CA ALA A 99 -7.01 14.15 -2.96
C ALA A 99 -8.22 15.09 -3.14
N LYS A 100 -7.99 16.28 -3.69
CA LYS A 100 -8.98 17.35 -3.71
C LYS A 100 -9.74 17.46 -5.01
N ILE A 101 -9.28 16.87 -6.12
CA ILE A 101 -9.86 17.14 -7.44
C ILE A 101 -11.34 16.81 -7.53
N ARG A 102 -11.79 15.72 -6.88
CA ARG A 102 -13.20 15.34 -6.84
C ARG A 102 -14.06 16.40 -6.20
N GLN A 103 -13.60 16.97 -5.08
CA GLN A 103 -14.31 18.04 -4.39
C GLN A 103 -14.22 19.37 -5.15
N MET A 104 -13.03 19.77 -5.61
CA MET A 104 -12.81 21.03 -6.33
C MET A 104 -13.58 21.12 -7.64
N SER A 105 -13.75 19.98 -8.32
CA SER A 105 -14.50 19.88 -9.57
C SER A 105 -16.01 19.68 -9.37
N GLY A 106 -16.52 19.69 -8.14
CA GLY A 106 -17.94 19.40 -7.88
C GLY A 106 -18.37 17.99 -8.32
N GLY A 107 -17.44 17.03 -8.30
CA GLY A 107 -17.67 15.63 -8.68
C GLY A 107 -17.51 15.33 -10.17
N GLN A 108 -17.08 16.29 -10.99
CA GLN A 108 -16.89 16.08 -12.44
C GLN A 108 -15.70 15.18 -12.77
N PHE A 109 -14.65 15.20 -11.93
CA PHE A 109 -13.48 14.35 -12.08
C PHE A 109 -13.28 13.49 -10.82
N ASN A 110 -13.04 12.19 -11.01
CA ASN A 110 -12.47 11.33 -9.99
C ASN A 110 -10.94 11.23 -10.17
N CYS A 111 -10.26 10.50 -9.29
CA CYS A 111 -8.82 10.29 -9.41
C CYS A 111 -8.47 8.85 -8.97
N PRO A 112 -8.72 7.86 -9.85
CA PRO A 112 -8.41 6.46 -9.58
C PRO A 112 -6.89 6.24 -9.64
N ILE A 113 -6.22 6.40 -8.50
CA ILE A 113 -4.75 6.31 -8.40
C ILE A 113 -4.35 5.64 -7.09
N VAL A 114 -3.34 4.77 -7.16
CA VAL A 114 -2.70 4.20 -5.98
C VAL A 114 -1.29 4.78 -5.86
N PHE A 115 -0.97 5.36 -4.71
CA PHE A 115 0.40 5.69 -4.34
C PHE A 115 0.89 4.64 -3.35
N ARG A 116 1.90 3.86 -3.72
CA ARG A 116 2.41 2.77 -2.89
C ARG A 116 3.91 2.87 -2.62
N GLY A 117 4.35 2.14 -1.61
CA GLY A 117 5.77 2.05 -1.22
C GLY A 117 5.94 1.72 0.26
N PRO A 118 7.17 1.40 0.70
CA PRO A 118 7.44 1.15 2.10
C PRO A 118 7.48 2.45 2.93
N THR A 119 6.91 2.39 4.13
CA THR A 119 6.88 3.46 5.14
C THR A 119 7.56 3.02 6.45
N ALA A 120 7.72 3.98 7.37
CA ALA A 120 8.26 3.78 8.72
C ALA A 120 9.69 3.21 8.73
N SER A 121 10.14 2.76 9.90
CA SER A 121 11.52 2.29 10.06
C SER A 121 11.81 1.00 9.29
N ALA A 122 13.09 0.81 8.95
CA ALA A 122 13.62 -0.43 8.38
C ALA A 122 14.89 -0.87 9.12
N GLY A 123 15.85 -1.48 8.43
CA GLY A 123 17.11 -1.95 9.01
C GLY A 123 18.16 -0.85 9.19
N GLN A 124 18.08 -0.04 10.25
CA GLN A 124 19.10 0.95 10.62
C GLN A 124 19.41 2.02 9.55
N LEU A 125 18.39 2.47 8.80
CA LEU A 125 18.55 3.42 7.68
C LEU A 125 18.69 4.91 8.09
N ALA A 126 18.99 5.18 9.36
CA ALA A 126 19.09 6.52 9.93
C ALA A 126 17.82 7.39 9.79
N ALA A 127 17.95 8.70 9.99
CA ALA A 127 16.85 9.62 10.25
C ALA A 127 15.91 9.85 9.05
N THR A 128 16.44 9.91 7.82
CA THR A 128 15.69 10.32 6.62
C THR A 128 15.06 9.16 5.85
N HIS A 129 15.18 7.92 6.36
CA HIS A 129 14.60 6.71 5.75
C HIS A 129 13.75 5.91 6.77
N SER A 130 13.31 6.56 7.85
CA SER A 130 12.61 5.89 8.96
C SER A 130 11.34 6.61 9.41
N GLN A 131 10.84 7.57 8.63
CA GLN A 131 9.65 8.35 9.00
C GLN A 131 8.38 7.54 8.76
N ALA A 132 7.44 7.62 9.71
CA ALA A 132 6.12 7.03 9.65
C ALA A 132 5.12 8.11 9.20
N PHE A 133 4.49 7.92 8.03
CA PHE A 133 3.64 8.92 7.37
C PHE A 133 2.14 8.63 7.44
N GLU A 134 1.74 7.51 8.03
CA GLU A 134 0.35 7.05 8.09
C GLU A 134 -0.56 8.16 8.62
N SER A 135 -0.15 8.80 9.72
CA SER A 135 -0.88 9.90 10.33
C SER A 135 -0.91 11.16 9.47
N TRP A 136 0.16 11.48 8.73
CA TRP A 136 0.21 12.68 7.89
C TRP A 136 -0.84 12.60 6.78
N TYR A 137 -0.85 11.49 6.03
CA TYR A 137 -1.81 11.30 4.96
C TYR A 137 -3.22 11.04 5.50
N ALA A 138 -3.37 10.36 6.65
CA ALA A 138 -4.68 10.16 7.28
C ALA A 138 -5.35 11.46 7.74
N ASN A 139 -4.58 12.54 7.94
CA ASN A 139 -5.13 13.86 8.25
C ASN A 139 -5.60 14.64 7.01
N CYS A 140 -5.43 14.12 5.79
CA CYS A 140 -5.87 14.79 4.57
C CYS A 140 -7.23 14.26 4.06
N PRO A 141 -8.28 15.08 4.03
CA PRO A 141 -9.53 14.75 3.33
C PRO A 141 -9.32 14.39 1.86
N GLY A 142 -10.12 13.45 1.37
CA GLY A 142 -10.05 12.95 -0.01
C GLY A 142 -9.07 11.81 -0.25
N LEU A 143 -8.22 11.47 0.74
CA LEU A 143 -7.40 10.25 0.70
C LEU A 143 -8.07 9.11 1.46
N LYS A 144 -7.78 7.89 1.02
CA LYS A 144 -7.87 6.64 1.81
C LYS A 144 -6.45 6.18 2.14
N VAL A 145 -6.21 5.64 3.33
CA VAL A 145 -4.87 5.23 3.76
C VAL A 145 -4.90 3.81 4.31
N VAL A 146 -4.19 2.92 3.63
CA VAL A 146 -4.17 1.48 3.86
C VAL A 146 -2.76 1.05 4.27
N VAL A 147 -2.67 0.22 5.32
CA VAL A 147 -1.42 -0.26 5.90
C VAL A 147 -1.55 -1.77 6.21
N PRO A 148 -1.42 -2.66 5.20
CA PRO A 148 -1.55 -4.10 5.38
C PRO A 148 -0.49 -4.66 6.35
N SER A 149 -0.83 -5.72 7.09
CA SER A 149 0.05 -6.34 8.09
C SER A 149 0.60 -7.72 7.72
N ASN A 150 0.09 -8.33 6.64
CA ASN A 150 0.44 -9.68 6.21
C ASN A 150 0.15 -9.88 4.71
N PRO A 151 0.64 -10.98 4.10
CA PRO A 151 0.48 -11.21 2.65
C PRO A 151 -0.98 -11.30 2.15
N ALA A 152 -1.90 -11.90 2.92
CA ALA A 152 -3.30 -12.00 2.51
C ALA A 152 -3.96 -10.61 2.43
N ASP A 153 -3.71 -9.79 3.47
CA ASP A 153 -4.18 -8.41 3.54
C ASP A 153 -3.54 -7.55 2.46
N ALA A 154 -2.23 -7.68 2.24
CA ALA A 154 -1.52 -6.95 1.19
C ALA A 154 -2.14 -7.17 -0.19
N LYS A 155 -2.38 -8.43 -0.57
CA LYS A 155 -2.98 -8.74 -1.87
C LYS A 155 -4.44 -8.29 -1.97
N GLY A 156 -5.28 -8.63 -0.99
CA GLY A 156 -6.71 -8.32 -1.05
C GLY A 156 -7.01 -6.82 -0.98
N LEU A 157 -6.28 -6.08 -0.15
CA LEU A 157 -6.43 -4.64 -0.02
C LEU A 157 -5.83 -3.89 -1.21
N LEU A 158 -4.68 -4.32 -1.75
CA LEU A 158 -4.09 -3.64 -2.93
C LEU A 158 -4.98 -3.80 -4.16
N LYS A 159 -5.57 -4.98 -4.39
CA LYS A 159 -6.57 -5.17 -5.45
C LYS A 159 -7.77 -4.24 -5.25
N SER A 160 -8.24 -4.10 -4.00
CA SER A 160 -9.35 -3.20 -3.67
C SER A 160 -8.98 -1.73 -3.88
N ALA A 161 -7.75 -1.34 -3.55
CA ALA A 161 -7.22 0.01 -3.78
C ALA A 161 -7.11 0.34 -5.27
N ILE A 162 -6.60 -0.59 -6.08
CA ILE A 162 -6.48 -0.41 -7.54
C ILE A 162 -7.86 -0.28 -8.20
N ARG A 163 -8.88 -0.95 -7.65
CA ARG A 163 -10.28 -0.86 -8.11
C ARG A 163 -11.05 0.35 -7.57
N ASP A 164 -10.49 1.07 -6.60
CA ASP A 164 -11.14 2.24 -6.00
C ASP A 164 -11.02 3.48 -6.91
N ASP A 165 -12.07 4.28 -7.00
CA ASP A 165 -12.11 5.47 -7.86
C ASP A 165 -11.57 6.74 -7.17
N ASP A 166 -11.20 6.65 -5.89
CA ASP A 166 -10.56 7.71 -5.12
C ASP A 166 -9.05 7.42 -4.93
N PRO A 167 -8.24 8.44 -4.63
CA PRO A 167 -6.81 8.25 -4.37
C PRO A 167 -6.58 7.40 -3.10
N VAL A 168 -5.79 6.33 -3.25
CA VAL A 168 -5.41 5.46 -2.14
C VAL A 168 -3.92 5.52 -1.88
N ILE A 169 -3.56 5.78 -0.62
CA ILE A 169 -2.19 5.63 -0.11
C ILE A 169 -2.05 4.22 0.44
N PHE A 170 -1.17 3.43 -0.17
CA PHE A 170 -0.94 2.04 0.19
C PHE A 170 0.46 1.88 0.78
N MET A 171 0.54 1.90 2.11
CA MET A 171 1.81 1.90 2.84
C MET A 171 2.23 0.51 3.25
N GLU A 172 3.36 0.07 2.73
CA GLU A 172 3.96 -1.23 3.01
C GLU A 172 5.09 -1.08 4.03
N SER A 173 5.78 -2.17 4.36
CA SER A 173 6.98 -2.10 5.19
C SER A 173 8.12 -2.89 4.57
N GLU A 174 9.30 -2.27 4.50
CA GLU A 174 10.52 -2.92 4.05
C GLU A 174 10.80 -4.22 4.83
N GLN A 175 10.59 -4.19 6.15
CA GLN A 175 10.85 -5.32 7.03
C GLN A 175 9.89 -6.48 6.80
N MET A 176 8.74 -6.24 6.16
CA MET A 176 7.73 -7.25 5.91
C MET A 176 7.84 -7.90 4.54
N TYR A 177 8.60 -7.33 3.59
CA TYR A 177 8.67 -7.88 2.23
C TYR A 177 9.14 -9.35 2.16
N GLY A 178 9.95 -9.79 3.13
CA GLY A 178 10.40 -11.19 3.23
C GLY A 178 9.49 -12.11 4.03
N ASP A 179 8.48 -11.57 4.72
CA ASP A 179 7.54 -12.37 5.52
C ASP A 179 6.74 -13.30 4.62
N LYS A 180 6.59 -14.55 5.06
CA LYS A 180 5.73 -15.53 4.41
C LYS A 180 4.40 -15.63 5.13
N GLY A 181 3.33 -15.81 4.37
CA GLY A 181 1.99 -15.99 4.91
C GLY A 181 1.09 -16.73 3.93
N GLU A 182 0.03 -17.32 4.45
CA GLU A 182 -0.99 -17.96 3.63
C GLU A 182 -1.83 -16.90 2.92
N VAL A 183 -2.07 -17.11 1.64
CA VAL A 183 -2.88 -16.26 0.77
C VAL A 183 -3.97 -17.14 0.14
N PRO A 184 -5.25 -16.69 0.17
CA PRO A 184 -6.32 -17.38 -0.54
C PRO A 184 -6.00 -17.56 -2.03
N GLU A 185 -6.42 -18.70 -2.57
CA GLU A 185 -6.39 -18.93 -4.02
C GLU A 185 -7.65 -18.36 -4.67
N GLY A 186 -7.55 -18.02 -5.96
CA GLY A 186 -8.65 -17.40 -6.71
C GLY A 186 -8.81 -15.91 -6.43
N GLU A 187 -9.90 -15.35 -6.92
CA GLU A 187 -10.21 -13.93 -6.74
C GLU A 187 -10.77 -13.67 -5.34
N TYR A 188 -10.16 -12.71 -4.65
CA TYR A 188 -10.70 -12.16 -3.42
C TYR A 188 -10.30 -10.67 -3.31
N LEU A 189 -11.13 -9.93 -2.58
CA LEU A 189 -10.96 -8.52 -2.27
C LEU A 189 -11.20 -8.35 -0.77
N ILE A 190 -10.55 -7.35 -0.17
CA ILE A 190 -10.77 -6.97 1.22
C ILE A 190 -11.30 -5.53 1.23
N PRO A 191 -12.47 -5.28 1.83
CA PRO A 191 -13.05 -3.95 1.84
C PRO A 191 -12.15 -2.96 2.58
N ILE A 192 -11.81 -1.85 1.92
CA ILE A 192 -11.11 -0.72 2.54
C ILE A 192 -12.01 -0.13 3.62
N GLY A 193 -11.43 0.22 4.77
CA GLY A 193 -12.14 0.76 5.93
C GLY A 193 -12.68 -0.28 6.90
N VAL A 194 -12.38 -1.57 6.70
CA VAL A 194 -12.85 -2.66 7.58
C VAL A 194 -11.66 -3.33 8.28
N ALA A 195 -11.63 -3.18 9.61
CA ALA A 195 -10.67 -3.84 10.50
C ALA A 195 -10.96 -5.35 10.64
N GLU A 196 -9.99 -6.09 11.18
CA GLU A 196 -10.15 -7.51 11.54
C GLU A 196 -9.70 -7.78 12.96
N ILE A 197 -10.49 -8.58 13.67
CA ILE A 197 -10.08 -9.18 14.94
C ILE A 197 -9.15 -10.35 14.62
N LYS A 198 -7.87 -10.18 14.92
CA LYS A 198 -6.84 -11.20 14.66
C LYS A 198 -6.72 -12.20 15.80
N ARG A 199 -7.11 -11.81 17.00
CA ARG A 199 -7.13 -12.62 18.21
C ARG A 199 -8.28 -12.14 19.09
N GLU A 200 -9.16 -13.05 19.50
CA GLU A 200 -10.21 -12.74 20.48
C GLU A 200 -9.62 -12.67 21.89
N GLY A 201 -10.15 -11.78 22.72
CA GLY A 201 -9.82 -11.63 24.13
C GLY A 201 -10.84 -10.75 24.82
N LYS A 202 -10.80 -10.69 26.16
CA LYS A 202 -11.86 -10.03 26.95
C LYS A 202 -11.35 -9.00 27.97
N ASP A 203 -10.05 -9.00 28.25
CA ASP A 203 -9.51 -8.18 29.34
C ASP A 203 -8.94 -6.84 28.82
N VAL A 204 -8.30 -6.86 27.64
CA VAL A 204 -7.67 -5.68 27.03
C VAL A 204 -7.79 -5.73 25.50
N THR A 205 -8.16 -4.62 24.87
CA THR A 205 -8.10 -4.47 23.40
C THR A 205 -6.81 -3.76 22.98
N ILE A 206 -6.04 -4.40 22.10
CA ILE A 206 -4.85 -3.84 21.45
C ILE A 206 -5.19 -3.55 19.99
N VAL A 207 -5.22 -2.27 19.64
CA VAL A 207 -5.47 -1.81 18.27
C VAL A 207 -4.14 -1.46 17.61
N SER A 208 -3.87 -2.05 16.45
CA SER A 208 -2.62 -1.85 15.73
C SER A 208 -2.82 -1.99 14.22
N PHE A 209 -1.74 -1.88 13.45
CA PHE A 209 -1.73 -2.05 11.99
C PHE A 209 -0.30 -2.25 11.49
N GLY A 210 -0.16 -2.61 10.21
CA GLY A 210 1.14 -2.72 9.55
C GLY A 210 2.09 -3.64 10.31
N LYS A 211 3.38 -3.30 10.31
CA LYS A 211 4.42 -4.14 10.93
C LYS A 211 4.36 -4.22 12.46
N ILE A 212 3.89 -3.15 13.11
CA ILE A 212 3.98 -3.02 14.57
C ILE A 212 3.02 -3.97 15.29
N ILE A 213 2.02 -4.51 14.58
CA ILE A 213 1.13 -5.55 15.11
C ILE A 213 1.87 -6.82 15.55
N LYS A 214 3.08 -7.08 15.02
CA LYS A 214 3.91 -8.22 15.46
C LYS A 214 4.31 -8.11 16.93
N GLU A 215 4.55 -6.90 17.41
CA GLU A 215 4.84 -6.63 18.82
C GLU A 215 3.58 -6.80 19.67
N ALA A 216 2.39 -6.49 19.12
CA ALA A 216 1.11 -6.73 19.80
C ALA A 216 0.88 -8.23 20.06
N TYR A 217 1.18 -9.11 19.09
CA TYR A 217 1.10 -10.56 19.31
C TYR A 217 2.09 -11.01 20.41
N THR A 218 3.33 -10.55 20.35
CA THR A 218 4.36 -10.90 21.34
C THR A 218 3.96 -10.45 22.75
N ALA A 219 3.37 -9.26 22.88
CA ALA A 219 2.88 -8.75 24.15
C ALA A 219 1.67 -9.55 24.65
N ALA A 220 0.72 -9.87 23.77
CA ALA A 220 -0.46 -10.66 24.12
C ALA A 220 -0.11 -12.09 24.54
N ASP A 221 0.91 -12.70 23.94
CA ASP A 221 1.40 -14.02 24.34
C ASP A 221 1.97 -14.00 25.76
N LYS A 222 2.77 -12.98 26.11
CA LYS A 222 3.27 -12.80 27.48
C LYS A 222 2.16 -12.54 28.49
N LEU A 223 1.19 -11.70 28.15
CA LEU A 223 0.05 -11.40 29.04
C LEU A 223 -0.83 -12.62 29.26
N ALA A 224 -0.96 -13.51 28.26
CA ALA A 224 -1.69 -14.77 28.42
C ALA A 224 -1.05 -15.71 29.45
N GLU A 225 0.28 -15.67 29.64
CA GLU A 225 0.96 -16.43 30.70
C GLU A 225 0.56 -15.96 32.11
N GLU A 226 0.13 -14.71 32.24
CA GLU A 226 -0.40 -14.11 33.48
C GLU A 226 -1.94 -14.23 33.58
N GLY A 227 -2.58 -14.91 32.64
CA GLY A 227 -4.03 -15.08 32.60
C GLY A 227 -4.81 -13.87 32.07
N ILE A 228 -4.15 -12.95 31.35
CA ILE A 228 -4.77 -11.78 30.73
C ILE A 228 -5.01 -12.07 29.24
N GLU A 229 -6.27 -12.04 28.82
CA GLU A 229 -6.70 -12.32 27.44
C GLU A 229 -6.82 -11.01 26.63
N CYS A 230 -5.85 -10.76 25.75
CA CYS A 230 -5.87 -9.59 24.85
C CYS A 230 -6.61 -9.87 23.54
N GLU A 231 -7.56 -8.99 23.21
CA GLU A 231 -8.12 -8.88 21.87
C GLU A 231 -7.17 -8.05 20.99
N ILE A 232 -6.81 -8.54 19.80
CA ILE A 232 -5.97 -7.81 18.85
C ILE A 232 -6.81 -7.44 17.64
N ILE A 233 -6.92 -6.14 17.40
CA ILE A 233 -7.59 -5.58 16.23
C ILE A 233 -6.54 -5.01 15.28
N ASP A 234 -6.51 -5.55 14.06
CA ASP A 234 -5.77 -4.96 12.95
C ASP A 234 -6.66 -3.96 12.21
N LEU A 235 -6.31 -2.68 12.24
CA LEU A 235 -7.08 -1.66 11.55
C LEU A 235 -7.14 -1.90 10.05
N ARG A 236 -6.05 -2.40 9.44
CA ARG A 236 -5.79 -2.49 7.98
C ARG A 236 -5.85 -1.16 7.22
N THR A 237 -6.85 -0.33 7.50
CA THR A 237 -7.10 1.00 6.95
C THR A 237 -7.10 2.01 8.10
N VAL A 238 -6.27 3.04 8.00
CA VAL A 238 -6.18 4.11 9.02
C VAL A 238 -7.00 5.35 8.64
N ARG A 239 -7.47 5.43 7.39
CA ARG A 239 -8.40 6.43 6.90
C ARG A 239 -9.25 5.89 5.76
#